data_AF-A0A5R2NRV6-F1
#
_entry.id   AF-A0A5R2NRV6-F1
#
_cell.length_a   1.000
_cell.length_b   1.000
_cell.length_c   1.000
_cell.angle_alpha   90.00
_cell.angle_beta   90.00
_cell.angle_gamma   90.00
#
_symmetry.space_group_name_H-M   'P 1'
#
loop_
_entity.id
_entity.type
_entity.pdbx_description
1 polymer ?
#
loop_
_entity_poly.entity_id
_entity_poly.type
_entity_poly.pdbx_seq_one_letter_code
_entity_poly.pdbx_strand_id
1 'polypeptide(L)' 'MKPIGDWKDAYDPQIFADKYGITLQQARAVISSNGPSRHGCDVGAIAFIRALAMRDGRQPSRHRSKA' A
#
# COMPACT_ATOMS: atom_id res chain seq x y z
N MET A 1 3.76 10.30 -7.03
CA MET A 1 3.34 8.97 -7.53
C MET A 1 3.85 8.83 -8.95
N LYS A 2 4.45 7.69 -9.29
CA LYS A 2 4.83 7.35 -10.67
C LYS A 2 3.56 7.08 -11.48
N PRO A 3 3.50 7.47 -12.77
CA PRO A 3 2.36 7.14 -13.62
C PRO A 3 2.30 5.62 -13.83
N ILE A 4 1.21 5.01 -13.36
CA ILE A 4 1.00 3.54 -13.40
C ILE A 4 0.42 3.10 -14.76
N GLY A 5 -0.17 4.01 -15.53
CA GLY A 5 -0.97 3.72 -16.73
C GLY A 5 -0.23 2.96 -17.85
N ASP A 6 1.10 3.07 -17.93
CA ASP A 6 1.90 2.46 -19.00
C ASP A 6 2.64 1.19 -18.58
N TRP A 7 2.44 0.71 -17.35
CA TRP A 7 3.17 -0.44 -16.82
C TRP A 7 2.50 -1.76 -17.18
N LYS A 8 2.89 -2.32 -18.33
CA LYS A 8 2.37 -3.62 -18.82
C LYS A 8 2.54 -4.78 -17.84
N ASP A 9 3.60 -4.73 -17.02
CA ASP A 9 3.91 -5.79 -16.05
C ASP A 9 3.34 -5.52 -14.65
N ALA A 10 2.76 -4.35 -14.41
CA ALA A 10 2.15 -4.03 -13.11
C ALA A 10 0.76 -4.66 -12.97
N TYR A 11 0.27 -4.71 -11.74
CA TYR A 11 -1.13 -5.07 -11.51
C TYR A 11 -2.06 -3.97 -11.96
N ASP A 12 -3.23 -4.36 -12.44
CA ASP A 12 -4.39 -3.47 -12.44
C ASP A 12 -4.73 -3.06 -10.99
N PRO A 13 -4.88 -1.76 -10.69
CA PRO A 13 -5.13 -1.31 -9.33
C PRO A 13 -6.43 -1.84 -8.70
N GLN A 14 -7.47 -2.12 -9.47
CA GLN A 14 -8.73 -2.66 -8.96
C GLN A 14 -8.55 -4.13 -8.58
N ILE A 15 -7.97 -4.95 -9.47
CA ILE A 15 -7.66 -6.35 -9.18
C ILE A 15 -6.74 -6.47 -7.95
N PHE A 16 -5.77 -5.56 -7.82
CA PHE A 16 -4.87 -5.55 -6.68
C PHE A 16 -5.55 -5.18 -5.36
N ALA A 17 -6.46 -4.19 -5.40
CA ALA A 17 -7.27 -3.81 -4.25
C ALA A 17 -8.09 -4.99 -3.73
N ASP A 18 -8.77 -5.69 -4.65
CA ASP A 18 -9.62 -6.84 -4.34
C ASP A 18 -8.78 -8.02 -3.80
N LYS A 19 -7.62 -8.30 -4.42
CA LYS A 19 -6.71 -9.37 -3.97
C LYS A 19 -6.23 -9.19 -2.53
N TYR A 20 -5.93 -7.95 -2.13
CA TYR A 20 -5.31 -7.63 -0.86
C TYR A 20 -6.27 -7.09 0.20
N GLY A 21 -7.56 -6.92 -0.15
CA GLY A 21 -8.56 -6.37 0.77
C GLY A 21 -8.26 -4.93 1.20
N ILE A 22 -7.64 -4.13 0.32
CA ILE A 22 -7.28 -2.73 0.56
C ILE A 22 -8.08 -1.81 -0.35
N THR A 23 -8.11 -0.51 -0.06
CA THR A 23 -8.83 0.44 -0.92
C THR A 23 -8.11 0.66 -2.24
N LEU A 24 -8.85 1.07 -3.29
CA LEU A 24 -8.28 1.41 -4.59
C LEU A 24 -7.17 2.47 -4.50
N GLN A 25 -7.31 3.45 -3.61
CA GLN A 25 -6.29 4.47 -3.39
C GLN A 25 -5.01 3.88 -2.78
N GLN A 26 -5.15 2.97 -1.81
CA GLN A 26 -4.02 2.25 -1.22
C GLN A 26 -3.34 1.35 -2.25
N ALA A 27 -4.11 0.64 -3.07
CA ALA A 27 -3.59 -0.16 -4.17
C ALA A 27 -2.74 0.67 -5.15
N ARG A 28 -3.25 1.83 -5.59
CA ARG A 28 -2.46 2.76 -6.43
C ARG A 28 -1.16 3.20 -5.75
N ALA A 29 -1.19 3.48 -4.44
CA ALA A 29 0.00 3.88 -3.70
C ALA A 29 1.04 2.77 -3.61
N VAL A 30 0.62 1.54 -3.32
CA VAL A 30 1.50 0.37 -3.24
C VAL A 30 2.09 0.05 -4.61
N ILE A 31 1.27 0.00 -5.66
CA ILE A 31 1.73 -0.26 -7.04
C ILE A 31 2.70 0.84 -7.48
N SER A 32 2.35 2.13 -7.32
CA SER A 32 3.24 3.23 -7.70
C SER A 32 4.59 3.18 -6.98
N SER A 33 4.64 2.65 -5.76
CA SER A 33 5.86 2.64 -4.95
C SER A 33 6.76 1.44 -5.25
N ASN A 34 6.17 0.31 -5.64
CA ASN A 34 6.87 -0.98 -5.74
C ASN A 34 6.87 -1.60 -7.16
N GLY A 35 6.13 -1.03 -8.10
CA GLY A 35 6.08 -1.49 -9.49
C GLY A 35 7.24 -0.99 -10.37
N PRO A 36 7.30 -1.44 -11.63
CA PRO A 36 6.23 -2.17 -12.35
C PRO A 36 6.16 -3.67 -12.07
N SER A 37 7.12 -4.27 -11.36
CA SER A 37 7.12 -5.73 -11.10
C SER A 37 5.92 -6.16 -10.23
N ARG A 38 5.18 -7.20 -10.66
CA ARG A 38 4.14 -7.85 -9.85
C ARG A 38 4.69 -8.36 -8.52
N HIS A 39 5.86 -8.99 -8.56
CA HIS A 39 6.51 -9.51 -7.35
C HIS A 39 6.81 -8.38 -6.35
N GLY A 40 7.31 -7.24 -6.83
CA GLY A 40 7.54 -6.06 -5.99
C GLY A 40 6.25 -5.53 -5.37
N CYS A 41 5.17 -5.45 -6.17
CA CYS A 41 3.86 -5.06 -5.68
C CYS A 41 3.34 -6.01 -4.59
N ASP A 42 3.47 -7.32 -4.78
CA ASP A 42 3.01 -8.33 -3.82
C ASP A 42 3.75 -8.24 -2.48
N VAL A 43 5.09 -8.10 -2.51
CA VAL A 43 5.91 -7.85 -1.30
C VAL A 43 5.51 -6.54 -0.63
N GLY A 44 5.31 -5.48 -1.43
CA GLY A 44 4.87 -4.17 -0.95
C GLY A 44 3.51 -4.20 -0.27
N ALA A 45 2.54 -4.96 -0.79
CA ALA A 45 1.23 -5.12 -0.18
C ALA A 45 1.29 -5.83 1.18
N ILE A 46 2.08 -6.91 1.28
CA ILE A 46 2.26 -7.63 2.54
C ILE A 46 2.84 -6.70 3.62
N ALA A 47 3.87 -5.92 3.27
CA ALA A 47 4.45 -4.94 4.17
C ALA A 47 3.44 -3.84 4.57
N PHE A 48 2.67 -3.34 3.61
CA PHE A 48 1.66 -2.32 3.82
C PHE A 48 0.54 -2.79 4.77
N ILE A 49 -0.01 -3.99 4.58
CA ILE A 49 -1.04 -4.55 5.45
C ILE A 49 -0.52 -4.76 6.87
N ARG A 50 0.70 -5.28 7.03
CA ARG A 50 1.34 -5.41 8.34
C ARG A 50 1.49 -4.04 9.03
N ALA A 51 1.86 -3.02 8.27
CA ALA A 51 1.95 -1.66 8.80
C ALA A 51 0.58 -1.10 9.22
N LEU A 52 -0.49 -1.37 8.47
CA LEU A 52 -1.85 -1.00 8.88
C LEU A 52 -2.26 -1.69 10.20
N ALA A 53 -2.05 -3.00 10.30
CA ALA A 53 -2.36 -3.75 11.52
C ALA A 53 -1.60 -3.23 12.74
N MET A 54 -0.33 -2.84 12.57
CA MET A 54 0.45 -2.20 13.64
C MET A 54 -0.06 -0.81 14.01
N ARG A 55 -0.66 -0.06 13.08
CA ARG A 55 -1.24 1.27 13.35
C ARG A 55 -2.58 1.16 14.07
N ASP A 56 -3.42 0.20 13.70
CA ASP A 56 -4.72 -0.01 14.36
C ASP A 56 -4.55 -0.50 15.80
N GLY A 57 -3.51 -1.31 16.08
CA GLY A 57 -3.16 -1.72 17.45
C GLY A 57 -2.48 -0.62 18.27
N ARG A 58 -2.03 0.47 17.63
CA ARG A 58 -1.43 1.62 18.30
C ARG A 58 -2.54 2.63 18.56
N GLN A 59 -3.21 2.52 19.72
CA GLN A 59 -3.94 3.68 20.25
C GLN A 59 -2.98 4.89 20.17
N PRO A 60 -3.43 6.05 19.66
CA PRO A 60 -2.60 7.22 19.63
C PRO A 60 -2.21 7.49 21.08
N SER A 61 -0.95 7.28 21.42
CA SER A 61 -0.36 7.85 22.61
C SER A 61 -0.52 9.35 22.43
N ARG A 62 -1.62 9.88 22.98
CA ARG A 62 -1.80 11.30 23.27
C ARG A 62 -0.71 11.65 24.28
N HIS A 63 0.51 11.83 23.78
CA HIS A 63 1.56 12.56 24.46
C HIS A 63 2.04 13.63 23.50
N ARG A 64 1.15 14.61 23.38
CA ARG A 64 1.54 16.00 23.27
C ARG A 64 2.46 16.29 24.45
N SER A 65 3.75 16.40 24.17
CA SER A 65 4.63 17.26 24.94
C SER A 65 5.46 18.05 23.95
N LYS A 66 4.99 19.28 23.66
CA LYS A 66 5.88 20.33 23.18
C LYS A 66 6.84 20.61 24.34
N ALA A 67 8.14 20.50 24.10
CA ALA A 67 9.15 21.23 24.84
C ALA A 67 9.43 22.54 24.08
#